data_AF-A0A661XEG3-F1
#
_entry.id   AF-A0A661XEG3-F1
#
_cell.length_a   1.000
_cell.length_b   1.000
_cell.length_c   1.000
_cell.angle_alpha   90.00
_cell.angle_beta   90.00
_cell.angle_gamma   90.00
#
_symmetry.space_group_name_H-M   'P 1'
#
loop_
_entity.id
_entity.type
_entity.pdbx_description
1 polymer ?
#
loop_
_entity_poly.entity_id
_entity_poly.type
_entity_poly.pdbx_seq_one_letter_code
_entity_poly.pdbx_strand_id
1 'polypeptide(L)'
;MALTLIESAKLALGRDETLKATVMELYAKASDLMQYLPFQDITGNSLVFNREQTLPSVGFRSLNEAYTEGSGTVDRVTEVLAIAG
;
A
#
# COMPACT_ATOMS: atom_id res chain seq x y z
N MET A 1 -2.92 5.34 7.39
CA MET A 1 -4.27 5.15 6.81
C MET A 1 -4.25 5.87 5.47
N ALA A 2 -4.65 5.20 4.39
CA ALA A 2 -4.63 5.82 3.07
C ALA A 2 -5.84 6.75 2.93
N LEU A 3 -5.65 7.93 2.33
CA LEU A 3 -6.67 8.97 2.18
C LEU A 3 -6.73 9.43 0.73
N THR A 4 -7.93 9.74 0.23
CA THR A 4 -8.06 10.39 -1.08
C THR A 4 -7.65 11.86 -1.02
N LEU A 5 -7.29 12.46 -2.16
CA LEU A 5 -6.92 13.89 -2.22
C LEU A 5 -8.05 14.82 -1.74
N ILE A 6 -9.32 14.40 -1.90
CA ILE A 6 -10.48 15.16 -1.41
C ILE A 6 -10.55 15.13 0.11
N GLU A 7 -10.28 13.97 0.72
CA GLU A 7 -10.27 13.83 2.18
C GLU A 7 -9.08 14.55 2.80
N SER A 8 -7.91 14.47 2.17
CA SER A 8 -6.72 15.20 2.61
C SER A 8 -6.92 16.71 2.51
N ALA A 9 -7.59 17.20 1.45
CA ALA A 9 -7.92 18.63 1.31
C ALA A 9 -8.83 19.13 2.45
N LYS A 10 -9.83 18.34 2.85
CA LYS A 10 -10.71 18.67 3.99
C LYS A 10 -9.95 18.74 5.30
N LEU A 11 -9.04 17.79 5.54
CA LEU A 11 -8.20 17.80 6.74
C LEU A 11 -7.23 18.98 6.77
N ALA A 12 -6.63 19.33 5.62
CA ALA A 12 -5.75 20.49 5.49
C ALA A 12 -6.49 21.81 5.77
N LEU A 13 -7.73 21.93 5.28
CA LEU A 13 -8.58 23.10 5.55
C LEU A 13 -8.92 23.23 7.04
N GLY A 14 -9.13 22.12 7.75
CA GLY A 14 -9.30 22.11 9.21
C GLY A 14 -8.04 22.46 10.02
N ARG A 15 -6.88 22.52 9.38
CA ARG A 15 -5.58 22.92 9.97
C ARG A 15 -5.12 24.30 9.51
N ASP A 16 -6.02 25.10 8.91
CA ASP A 16 -5.74 26.42 8.32
C ASP A 16 -4.72 26.41 7.16
N GLU A 17 -4.45 25.25 6.54
CA GLU A 17 -3.53 25.11 5.41
C GLU A 17 -4.25 25.32 4.06
N THR A 18 -4.85 26.50 3.87
CA THR A 18 -5.73 26.82 2.72
C THR A 18 -5.06 26.60 1.36
N LEU A 19 -3.80 27.03 1.20
CA LEU A 19 -3.03 26.84 -0.04
C LEU A 19 -2.89 25.36 -0.42
N LYS A 20 -2.56 24.50 0.54
CA LYS A 20 -2.40 23.06 0.29
C LYS A 20 -3.74 22.42 -0.06
N ALA A 21 -4.80 22.79 0.66
CA ALA A 21 -6.15 22.30 0.41
C ALA A 21 -6.62 22.64 -1.02
N THR A 22 -6.42 23.87 -1.48
CA THR A 22 -6.82 24.30 -2.83
C THR A 22 -6.05 23.55 -3.92
N VAL A 23 -4.73 23.33 -3.74
CA VAL A 23 -3.92 22.57 -4.70
C VAL A 23 -4.37 21.11 -4.77
N MET A 24 -4.61 20.47 -3.62
CA MET A 24 -5.12 19.08 -3.57
C MET A 24 -6.48 18.95 -4.26
N GLU A 25 -7.39 19.92 -4.06
CA GLU A 25 -8.70 19.93 -4.68
C GLU A 25 -8.63 20.13 -6.20
N LEU A 26 -7.73 21.00 -6.68
CA LEU A 26 -7.51 21.24 -8.11
C LEU A 26 -7.09 19.95 -8.82
N TYR A 27 -6.09 19.24 -8.28
CA TYR A 27 -5.62 17.98 -8.87
C TYR A 27 -6.64 16.85 -8.77
N ALA A 28 -7.38 16.78 -7.66
CA ALA A 28 -8.45 15.79 -7.50
C ALA A 28 -9.58 15.98 -8.54
N LYS A 29 -9.89 17.24 -8.92
CA LYS A 29 -10.91 17.56 -9.94
C LYS A 29 -10.39 17.47 -11.37
N ALA A 30 -9.08 17.51 -11.58
CA ALA A 30 -8.48 17.50 -12.91
C ALA A 30 -8.51 16.10 -13.58
N SER A 31 -8.64 15.03 -12.79
CA SER A 31 -8.63 13.65 -13.30
C SER A 31 -9.46 12.72 -12.42
N ASP A 32 -10.32 11.91 -13.05
CA ASP A 32 -11.13 10.89 -12.36
C ASP A 32 -10.27 9.90 -11.57
N LEU A 33 -9.11 9.50 -12.09
CA LEU A 33 -8.20 8.60 -11.38
C LEU A 33 -7.70 9.20 -10.05
N MET A 34 -7.24 10.45 -10.07
CA MET A 34 -6.68 11.14 -8.91
C MET A 34 -7.75 11.46 -7.86
N GLN A 35 -9.02 11.48 -8.26
CA GLN A 35 -10.16 11.65 -7.36
C GLN A 35 -10.33 10.47 -6.41
N TYR A 36 -10.13 9.25 -6.90
CA TYR A 36 -10.40 8.00 -6.17
C TYR A 36 -9.15 7.28 -5.69
N LEU A 37 -7.97 7.61 -6.22
CA LEU A 37 -6.72 6.99 -5.82
C LEU A 37 -6.40 7.31 -4.34
N PRO A 38 -6.22 6.29 -3.49
CA PRO A 38 -5.86 6.50 -2.10
C PRO A 38 -4.34 6.72 -1.99
N PHE A 39 -3.95 7.81 -1.33
CA PHE A 39 -2.56 8.14 -1.03
C PHE A 39 -2.23 7.73 0.40
N GLN A 40 -1.09 7.09 0.57
CA GLN A 40 -0.56 6.72 1.88
C GLN A 40 0.84 7.30 2.05
N ASP A 41 1.02 8.04 3.13
CA ASP A 41 2.35 8.50 3.54
C ASP A 41 3.19 7.31 4.01
N ILE A 42 4.40 7.19 3.45
CA ILE A 42 5.41 6.22 3.87
C ILE A 42 6.58 6.95 4.52
N THR A 43 7.24 6.29 5.47
CA THR A 43 8.45 6.84 6.10
C THR A 43 9.67 6.42 5.30
N GLY A 44 10.40 7.40 4.74
CA GLY A 44 11.60 7.16 3.93
C GLY A 44 11.33 7.11 2.41
N ASN A 45 12.31 6.63 1.64
CA ASN A 45 12.30 6.72 0.17
C ASN A 45 11.84 5.42 -0.53
N SER A 46 11.55 4.37 0.22
CA SER A 46 11.17 3.07 -0.34
C SER A 46 10.21 2.34 0.58
N LEU A 47 9.22 1.67 0.00
CA LEU A 47 8.35 0.77 0.72
C LEU A 47 8.90 -0.65 0.59
N VAL A 48 9.30 -1.26 1.70
CA VAL A 48 9.72 -2.65 1.74
C VAL A 48 8.67 -3.49 2.44
N PHE A 49 8.15 -4.49 1.76
CA PHE A 49 7.14 -5.38 2.29
C PHE A 49 7.44 -6.84 1.96
N ASN A 50 6.97 -7.72 2.83
CA ASN A 50 7.08 -9.15 2.64
C ASN A 50 5.82 -9.63 1.89
N ARG A 51 6.03 -10.27 0.73
CA ARG A 51 4.98 -10.87 -0.08
C ARG A 51 5.12 -12.39 0.01
N GLU A 52 4.04 -13.07 0.35
CA GLU A 52 4.01 -14.53 0.32
C GLU A 52 4.11 -15.00 -1.14
N GLN A 53 5.07 -15.89 -1.43
CA GLN A 53 5.36 -16.35 -2.78
C GLN A 53 4.74 -17.74 -3.03
N THR A 54 4.91 -18.66 -2.09
CA THR A 54 4.32 -20.00 -2.18
C THR A 54 3.62 -20.37 -0.88
N LEU A 55 2.39 -20.85 -1.01
CA LEU A 55 1.66 -21.40 0.11
C LEU A 55 2.28 -22.73 0.55
N PRO A 56 2.26 -23.03 1.87
CA PRO A 56 2.58 -24.34 2.41
C PRO A 56 1.82 -25.47 1.72
N SER A 57 2.47 -26.61 1.47
CA SER A 57 1.80 -27.78 0.90
C SER A 57 1.09 -28.59 2.00
N VAL A 58 -0.10 -29.11 1.69
CA VAL A 58 -0.85 -30.04 2.54
C VAL A 58 -0.91 -31.42 1.87
N GLY A 59 -0.78 -32.49 2.66
CA GLY A 59 -0.79 -33.87 2.16
C GLY A 59 -1.38 -34.85 3.19
N PHE A 60 -1.94 -35.95 2.69
CA PHE A 60 -2.45 -37.03 3.54
C PHE A 60 -1.29 -37.91 4.02
N ARG A 61 -1.39 -38.42 5.25
CA ARG A 61 -0.40 -39.32 5.86
C ARG A 61 -1.07 -40.64 6.24
N SER A 62 -0.41 -41.76 5.95
CA SER A 62 -0.85 -43.09 6.40
C SER A 62 -0.44 -43.38 7.86
N LEU A 63 -1.02 -44.42 8.47
CA LEU A 63 -0.62 -44.82 9.83
C LEU A 63 0.88 -45.14 9.90
N ASN A 64 1.57 -44.60 10.90
CA ASN A 64 3.01 -44.77 11.18
C ASN A 64 4.01 -44.20 10.15
N GLU A 65 3.59 -43.32 9.23
CA GLU A 65 4.52 -42.69 8.26
C GLU A 65 5.26 -41.46 8.84
N ALA A 66 6.34 -40.98 8.21
CA ALA A 66 7.01 -39.74 8.65
C ALA A 66 6.25 -38.48 8.18
N TYR A 67 6.45 -37.34 8.85
CA TYR A 67 5.89 -36.05 8.44
C TYR A 67 6.76 -35.46 7.32
N THR A 68 6.12 -35.00 6.24
CA THR A 68 6.79 -34.23 5.19
C THR A 68 6.46 -32.75 5.40
N GLU A 69 7.47 -31.94 5.70
CA GLU A 69 7.34 -30.50 5.87
C GLU A 69 7.07 -29.81 4.52
N GLY A 70 6.03 -28.99 4.49
CA GLY A 70 5.71 -28.12 3.36
C GLY A 70 5.76 -26.66 3.80
N SER A 71 6.94 -26.07 3.94
CA SER A 71 7.05 -24.66 4.32
C SER A 71 6.73 -23.75 3.14
N GLY A 72 5.99 -22.68 3.42
CA GLY A 72 5.78 -21.59 2.47
C GLY A 72 7.03 -20.72 2.35
N THR A 73 7.13 -19.98 1.25
CA THR A 73 8.23 -19.03 1.03
C THR A 73 7.70 -17.61 1.01
N VAL A 74 8.49 -16.69 1.57
CA VAL A 74 8.18 -15.26 1.61
C VAL A 74 9.29 -14.51 0.89
N ASP A 75 8.89 -13.65 -0.02
CA ASP A 75 9.77 -12.77 -0.78
C ASP A 75 9.73 -11.34 -0.22
N ARG A 76 10.88 -10.67 -0.15
CA ARG A 76 10.97 -9.30 0.36
C ARG A 76 11.08 -8.34 -0.81
N VAL A 77 9.97 -7.70 -1.13
CA VAL A 77 9.84 -6.78 -2.26
C VAL A 77 10.13 -5.36 -1.79
N THR A 78 10.92 -4.62 -2.58
CA THR A 78 11.22 -3.20 -2.34
C THR A 78 10.74 -2.37 -3.51
N GLU A 79 9.83 -1.44 -3.24
CA GLU A 79 9.35 -0.44 -4.19
C GLU A 79 10.01 0.90 -3.89
N VAL A 80 10.66 1.51 -4.88
CA VAL A 80 11.36 2.80 -4.74
C VAL A 80 10.42 3.94 -5.14
N LEU A 81 10.37 4.99 -4.31
CA LEU A 81 9.55 6.16 -4.59
C LEU A 81 10.26 7.11 -5.54
N ALA A 82 9.54 7.62 -6.54
CA ALA A 82 10.01 8.65 -7.45
C ALA A 82 9.14 9.91 -7.34
N ILE A 83 9.77 11.07 -7.49
CA ILE A 83 9.06 12.35 -7.59
C ILE A 83 8.61 12.52 -9.04
N ALA A 84 7.30 12.58 -9.25
CA ALA A 84 6.75 13.01 -10.53
C ALA A 84 6.70 14.54 -10.56
N GLY A 85 7.31 15.15 -11.57
CA GLY A 85 7.39 16.59 -11.79
C GLY A 85 7.26 16.94 -13.26
#